data_AF-A0A662FJH6-F1
#
_entry.id   AF-A0A662FJH6-F1
#
_cell.length_a   1.000
_cell.length_b   1.000
_cell.length_c   1.000
_cell.angle_alpha   90.00
_cell.angle_beta   90.00
_cell.angle_gamma   90.00
#
_symmetry.space_group_name_H-M   'P 1'
#
loop_
_entity.id
_entity.type
_entity.pdbx_description
1 polymer ?
#
loop_
_entity_poly.entity_id
_entity_poly.type
_entity_poly.pdbx_seq_one_letter_code
_entity_poly.pdbx_strand_id
1 'polypeptide(L)' 'MKKVKRRLTEDEEFQVMKLVLDKFLWIGTILMVFGLYICISKDVNKGFWYILSGAIVMLVFAWIIVKEFERIR' A
#
# COMPACT_ATOMS: atom_id res chain seq x y z
N MET A 1 35.92 0.95 -13.63
CA MET A 1 34.75 0.92 -14.55
C MET A 1 33.63 1.75 -13.94
N LYS A 2 33.21 2.86 -14.57
CA LYS A 2 32.01 3.60 -14.14
C LYS A 2 30.80 2.67 -14.37
N LYS A 3 30.09 2.28 -13.30
CA LYS A 3 28.84 1.50 -13.41
C LYS A 3 27.85 2.33 -14.22
N VAL A 4 27.64 1.96 -15.48
CA VAL A 4 26.52 2.47 -16.28
C VAL A 4 25.25 2.04 -15.56
N LYS A 5 24.47 3.01 -15.07
CA LYS A 5 23.18 2.71 -14.43
C LYS A 5 22.27 2.10 -15.50
N ARG A 6 21.89 0.84 -15.32
CA ARG A 6 20.89 0.19 -16.19
C ARG A 6 19.58 0.95 -16.02
N ARG A 7 19.02 1.44 -17.14
CA ARG A 7 17.66 1.97 -17.20
C ARG A 7 16.74 0.76 -17.33
N LEU A 8 15.68 0.68 -16.55
CA LEU A 8 14.67 -0.37 -16.70
C LEU A 8 13.84 -0.06 -17.95
N THR A 9 13.29 -1.10 -18.57
CA THR A 9 12.24 -0.92 -19.59
C THR A 9 10.92 -0.52 -18.92
N GLU A 10 9.98 0.10 -19.66
CA GLU A 10 8.68 0.50 -19.09
C GLU A 10 7.92 -0.67 -18.44
N ASP A 11 8.01 -1.87 -19.03
CA ASP A 11 7.44 -3.10 -18.46
C ASP A 11 8.06 -3.48 -17.11
N GLU A 12 9.38 -3.35 -17.00
CA GLU A 12 10.10 -3.61 -15.75
C GLU A 12 9.77 -2.56 -14.69
N GLU A 13 9.66 -1.29 -15.06
CA GLU A 13 9.25 -0.21 -14.15
C GLU A 13 7.82 -0.45 -13.61
N PHE A 14 6.91 -0.89 -14.48
CA PHE A 14 5.54 -1.25 -14.09
C PHE A 14 5.50 -2.45 -13.13
N GLN A 15 6.32 -3.48 -13.36
CA GLN A 15 6.43 -4.62 -12.45
C GLN A 15 6.98 -4.22 -11.08
N VAL A 16 8.02 -3.37 -11.06
CA VAL A 16 8.59 -2.86 -9.81
C VAL A 16 7.57 -2.01 -9.06
N MET A 17 6.81 -1.15 -9.75
CA MET A 17 5.76 -0.35 -9.12
C MET A 17 4.71 -1.24 -8.43
N LYS A 18 4.24 -2.31 -9.09
CA LYS A 18 3.31 -3.28 -8.48
C LYS A 18 3.89 -3.94 -7.24
N LEU A 19 5.15 -4.38 -7.29
CA LEU A 19 5.84 -5.01 -6.17
C LEU A 19 6.02 -4.06 -4.98
N VAL A 20 6.41 -2.82 -5.26
CA VAL A 20 6.60 -1.79 -4.24
C VAL A 20 5.26 -1.45 -3.58
N LEU A 21 4.21 -1.33 -4.38
CA LEU A 21 2.89 -1.02 -3.86
C LEU A 21 2.32 -2.16 -3.01
N ASP A 22 2.50 -3.42 -3.41
CA ASP A 22 2.09 -4.56 -2.58
C ASP A 22 2.70 -4.46 -1.17
N LYS A 23 4.01 -4.18 -1.10
CA LYS A 23 4.71 -3.97 0.19
C LYS A 23 4.16 -2.80 1.00
N PHE A 24 3.69 -1.73 0.35
CA PHE A 24 3.04 -0.62 1.05
C PHE A 24 1.62 -0.96 1.50
N LEU A 25 0.88 -1.75 0.72
CA LEU A 25 -0.47 -2.20 1.07
C LEU A 25 -0.46 -3.04 2.36
N TRP A 26 0.61 -3.82 2.58
CA TRP A 26 0.86 -4.55 3.82
C TRP A 26 0.82 -3.66 5.07
N ILE A 27 1.20 -2.38 4.99
CA ILE A 27 1.13 -1.45 6.13
C ILE A 27 -0.34 -1.21 6.53
N GLY A 28 -1.21 -0.98 5.55
CA GLY A 28 -2.65 -0.87 5.78
C GLY A 28 -3.22 -2.17 6.37
N THR A 29 -2.76 -3.32 5.88
CA THR A 29 -3.21 -4.64 6.36
C THR A 29 -2.84 -4.85 7.81
N ILE A 30 -1.60 -4.52 8.20
CA ILE A 30 -1.15 -4.61 9.59
C ILE A 30 -1.97 -3.68 10.49
N LEU A 31 -2.25 -2.45 10.05
CA LEU A 31 -3.12 -1.52 10.78
C LEU A 31 -4.53 -2.07 10.99
N MET A 32 -5.11 -2.69 9.96
CA MET A 32 -6.43 -3.31 10.05
C MET A 32 -6.44 -4.47 11.06
N VAL A 33 -5.48 -5.40 10.94
CA VAL A 33 -5.37 -6.54 11.87
C VAL A 33 -5.15 -6.05 13.30
N PHE A 34 -4.32 -5.03 13.50
CA PHE A 34 -4.06 -4.43 14.80
C PHE A 34 -5.31 -3.75 15.38
N GLY A 35 -6.06 -3.00 14.56
CA GLY A 35 -7.32 -2.40 14.98
C GLY A 35 -8.35 -3.45 15.38
N LEU A 36 -8.41 -4.56 14.65
CA LEU A 36 -9.28 -5.70 14.96
C LEU A 36 -8.90 -6.37 16.28
N TYR A 37 -7.59 -6.53 16.54
CA TYR A 37 -7.08 -7.01 17.82
C TYR A 37 -7.45 -6.09 18.99
N ILE A 38 -7.40 -4.76 18.80
CA ILE A 38 -7.82 -3.78 19.82
C ILE A 38 -9.32 -3.85 20.09
N CYS A 39 -10.15 -4.02 19.04
CA CYS A 39 -11.59 -4.19 19.19
C CYS A 39 -11.93 -5.39 20.09
N ILE A 40 -11.21 -6.51 19.92
CA ILE A 40 -11.44 -7.74 20.70
C ILE A 40 -10.88 -7.61 22.13
N SER A 41 -9.71 -6.98 22.29
CA SER A 41 -8.95 -7.04 23.54
C SER A 41 -9.22 -5.89 24.52
N LYS A 42 -9.66 -4.72 24.03
CA LYS A 42 -9.74 -3.50 24.86
C LYS A 42 -11.03 -2.72 24.66
N ASP A 43 -11.20 -2.15 23.48
CA ASP A 43 -12.26 -1.17 23.23
C ASP A 43 -12.57 -1.11 21.73
N VAL A 44 -13.83 -1.38 21.40
CA VAL A 44 -14.34 -1.39 20.02
C VAL A 44 -14.24 -0.01 19.39
N ASN A 45 -14.46 1.07 20.15
CA ASN A 45 -14.45 2.42 19.63
C ASN A 45 -13.03 2.84 19.23
N LYS A 46 -12.04 2.52 20.07
CA LYS A 46 -10.62 2.77 19.72
C LYS A 46 -10.17 1.90 18.54
N GLY A 47 -10.52 0.61 18.54
CA GLY A 47 -10.16 -0.30 17.45
C GLY A 47 -10.78 0.10 16.11
N PHE A 48 -12.01 0.63 16.12
CA PHE A 48 -12.67 1.17 14.92
C PHE A 48 -11.86 2.31 14.28
N TRP A 49 -11.30 3.23 15.06
CA TRP A 49 -10.43 4.29 14.53
C TRP A 49 -9.17 3.75 13.85
N TYR A 50 -8.55 2.70 14.40
CA TYR A 50 -7.40 2.05 13.76
C TYR A 50 -7.79 1.35 12.46
N ILE A 51 -8.91 0.62 12.43
CA ILE A 51 -9.43 -0.02 11.21
C ILE A 51 -9.74 1.04 10.14
N LEU A 52 -10.42 2.12 10.52
CA LEU A 52 -10.75 3.22 9.61
C LEU A 52 -9.49 3.87 9.04
N SER A 53 -8.47 4.10 9.87
CA SER A 53 -7.18 4.63 9.40
C SER A 53 -6.49 3.69 8.40
N GLY A 54 -6.50 2.37 8.65
CA GLY A 54 -5.95 1.37 7.75
C GLY A 54 -6.70 1.32 6.41
N ALA A 55 -8.04 1.39 6.45
CA ALA A 55 -8.87 1.44 5.26
C ALA A 55 -8.59 2.70 4.41
N ILE A 56 -8.45 3.87 5.03
CA ILE A 56 -8.09 5.12 4.33
C ILE A 56 -6.72 4.98 3.66
N VAL A 57 -5.72 4.44 4.36
CA VAL A 57 -4.38 4.22 3.81
C VAL A 57 -4.44 3.32 2.57
N MET A 58 -5.16 2.20 2.64
CA MET A 58 -5.34 1.30 1.50
C MET A 58 -6.03 1.99 0.31
N LEU A 59 -7.08 2.77 0.56
CA LEU A 59 -7.79 3.51 -0.49
C LEU A 59 -6.90 4.56 -1.17
N VAL A 60 -6.07 5.28 -0.41
CA VAL A 60 -5.10 6.23 -0.97
C VAL A 60 -4.10 5.52 -1.88
N PHE A 61 -3.54 4.38 -1.44
CA PHE A 61 -2.63 3.60 -2.28
C PHE A 61 -3.34 3.03 -3.51
N ALA A 62 -4.55 2.49 -3.38
CA ALA A 62 -5.33 1.99 -4.51
C ALA A 62 -5.61 3.09 -5.55
N TRP A 63 -5.94 4.30 -5.10
CA TRP A 63 -6.14 5.45 -5.97
C TRP A 63 -4.86 5.84 -6.73
N ILE A 64 -3.69 5.79 -6.07
CA ILE A 64 -2.39 6.02 -6.72
C ILE A 64 -2.14 4.99 -7.83
N ILE A 65 -2.47 3.70 -7.60
CA ILE A 65 -2.31 2.66 -8.64
C ILE A 65 -3.13 3.00 -9.87
N VAL A 66 -4.43 3.26 -9.66
CA VAL A 66 -5.37 3.47 -10.77
C VAL A 66 -4.91 4.66 -11.60
N LYS A 67 -4.49 5.74 -10.93
CA LYS A 67 -3.98 6.93 -11.58
C LYS A 67 -2.72 6.68 -12.41
N GLU A 68 -1.75 5.92 -11.89
CA GLU A 68 -0.53 5.59 -12.66
C GLU A 68 -0.83 4.56 -13.77
N PHE A 69 -1.76 3.64 -13.55
CA PHE A 69 -2.19 2.68 -14.57
C PHE A 69 -2.87 3.37 -15.76
N GLU A 70 -3.76 4.34 -15.49
CA GLU A 70 -4.38 5.17 -16.52
C GLU A 70 -3.38 6.06 -17.25
N ARG A 71 -2.27 6.44 -16.62
CA ARG A 71 -1.22 7.24 -17.26
C ARG A 71 -0.36 6.43 -18.22
N ILE A 72 -0.18 5.13 -17.95
CA ILE A 72 0.66 4.24 -18.77
C ILE A 72 -0.11 3.70 -19.99
N ARG A 73 -1.44 3.61 -19.92
CA ARG A 73 -2.30 3.22 -21.05
C ARG A 73 -2.60 4.40 -21.98
#